data_AF-A0A6H9H5S7-F1
#
_entry.id   AF-A0A6H9H5S7-F1
#
_cell.length_a   1.000
_cell.length_b   1.000
_cell.length_c   1.000
_cell.angle_alpha   90.00
_cell.angle_beta   90.00
_cell.angle_gamma   90.00
#
_symmetry.space_group_name_H-M   'P 1'
#
loop_
_entity.id
_entity.type
_entity.pdbx_description
1 polymer ?
#
loop_
_entity_poly.entity_id
_entity_poly.type
_entity_poly.pdbx_seq_one_letter_code
_entity_poly.pdbx_strand_id
1 'polypeptide(L)'
;MTAIPGQARAGALGLWLLVGLILIRFFPLPVLPGIGLAPENFLFLAALLLYGGRLSRLAFSSGRLSAVVLLLLLFSLLDIAHDFLRGGLIGNPGRHLRAAVYILLLADVCSYPATRRQIVKLLVLVGAVQVLFGSLVFFIGEPFASIRDWMLHSSDTGELIIGRGSQIASLYGAPHIFSYLLASFPFLAVGLYLREKKLIWLVALVVLVLGLFLNAERSSAAVFFVGVLYLVMKTPHRARNITLLAVLALAFLGLQQLIGSRAPSADPAAASQMAYSHGTLTDRFGGTSVDEIVNRVMYQVHGITSVLKHPLIGPTQREYAREVLGEGAVFSGALAAEVLAPHNHYINAGVRAGVPGWLVLVACLWSLWKAQRALKAAVLRTHADLRIPYLCFSVGVLAVMGNAVFHNAGIFTPELATSTMVGLLLALWRQVQREPVVWRTAPAPDADEESGDGPDGVAPRA
;
A
#
# COMPACT_ATOMS: atom_id res chain seq x y z
N MET A 1 4.40 -28.24 18.60
CA MET A 1 4.86 -26.90 19.02
C MET A 1 3.90 -26.37 20.07
N THR A 2 4.25 -26.51 21.35
CA THR A 2 3.49 -25.97 22.48
C THR A 2 3.82 -24.49 22.62
N ALA A 3 2.81 -23.62 22.51
CA ALA A 3 3.00 -22.18 22.66
C ALA A 3 3.32 -21.85 24.12
N ILE A 4 4.41 -21.12 24.36
CA ILE A 4 4.74 -20.61 25.69
C ILE A 4 3.59 -19.68 26.15
N PRO A 5 2.96 -19.88 27.32
CA PRO A 5 1.75 -19.17 27.75
C PRO A 5 1.86 -17.63 27.71
N GLY A 6 3.06 -17.07 27.91
CA GLY A 6 3.33 -15.63 27.80
C GLY A 6 3.37 -15.09 26.35
N GLN A 7 3.74 -15.91 25.36
CA GLN A 7 3.73 -15.51 23.95
C GLN A 7 2.31 -15.39 23.39
N ALA A 8 1.38 -16.22 23.88
CA ALA A 8 -0.02 -16.19 23.47
C ALA A 8 -0.74 -14.90 23.91
N ARG A 9 -0.54 -14.46 25.17
CA ARG A 9 -1.15 -13.22 25.70
C ARG A 9 -0.58 -11.96 25.05
N ALA A 10 0.75 -11.88 24.90
CA ALA A 10 1.37 -10.75 24.22
C ALA A 10 0.95 -10.69 22.73
N GLY A 11 0.82 -11.84 22.08
CA GLY A 11 0.31 -11.93 20.69
C GLY A 11 -1.13 -11.43 20.53
N ALA A 12 -2.00 -11.72 21.50
CA ALA A 12 -3.39 -11.26 21.48
C ALA A 12 -3.49 -9.72 21.65
N LEU A 13 -2.76 -9.14 22.60
CA LEU A 13 -2.72 -7.69 22.79
C LEU A 13 -2.22 -6.96 21.52
N GLY A 14 -1.11 -7.44 20.95
CA GLY A 14 -0.56 -6.87 19.71
C GLY A 14 -1.55 -6.97 18.54
N LEU A 15 -2.29 -8.08 18.43
CA LEU A 15 -3.34 -8.24 17.43
C LEU A 15 -4.46 -7.21 17.62
N TRP A 16 -5.02 -7.08 18.81
CA TRP A 16 -6.12 -6.13 19.07
C TRP A 16 -5.71 -4.68 18.86
N LEU A 17 -4.50 -4.32 19.28
CA LEU A 17 -3.92 -3.01 19.04
C LEU A 17 -3.79 -2.74 17.53
N LEU A 18 -3.30 -3.71 16.76
CA LEU A 18 -3.19 -3.59 15.31
C LEU A 18 -4.57 -3.50 14.64
N VAL A 19 -5.55 -4.28 15.09
CA VAL A 19 -6.94 -4.20 14.62
C VAL A 19 -7.50 -2.81 14.88
N GLY A 20 -7.34 -2.27 16.10
CA GLY A 20 -7.77 -0.92 16.44
C GLY A 20 -7.10 0.14 15.57
N LEU A 21 -5.79 0.03 15.35
CA LEU A 21 -5.04 0.94 14.48
C LEU A 21 -5.50 0.85 13.02
N ILE A 22 -5.77 -0.35 12.49
CA ILE A 22 -6.33 -0.52 11.14
C ILE A 22 -7.70 0.18 11.09
N LEU A 23 -8.61 -0.15 12.00
CA LEU A 23 -9.95 0.40 12.01
C LEU A 23 -9.93 1.93 12.09
N ILE A 24 -9.17 2.52 13.01
CA ILE A 24 -9.17 3.99 13.18
C ILE A 24 -8.50 4.73 12.02
N ARG A 25 -7.57 4.07 11.32
CA ARG A 25 -6.85 4.67 10.19
C ARG A 25 -7.63 4.61 8.87
N PHE A 26 -8.51 3.62 8.72
CA PHE A 26 -9.44 3.56 7.59
C PHE A 26 -10.78 4.25 7.90
N PHE A 27 -11.22 4.24 9.17
CA PHE A 27 -12.42 4.92 9.65
C PHE A 27 -11.99 6.03 10.62
N PRO A 28 -11.52 7.18 10.10
CA PRO A 28 -11.07 8.28 10.95
C PRO A 28 -12.21 8.75 11.85
N LEU A 29 -11.87 9.09 13.09
CA LEU A 29 -12.79 9.69 14.04
C LEU A 29 -12.39 11.15 14.27
N PRO A 30 -13.38 12.04 14.45
CA PRO A 30 -13.09 13.44 14.69
C PRO A 30 -12.29 13.61 15.99
N VAL A 31 -11.65 14.78 16.10
CA VAL A 31 -10.92 15.20 17.29
C VAL A 31 -11.91 15.28 18.43
N LEU A 32 -11.54 14.70 19.58
CA LEU A 32 -12.41 14.72 20.75
C LEU A 32 -12.57 16.17 21.23
N PRO A 33 -13.81 16.69 21.31
CA PRO A 33 -14.04 18.04 21.79
C PRO A 33 -13.52 18.19 23.22
N GLY A 34 -12.85 19.31 23.50
CA GLY A 34 -12.24 19.61 24.80
C GLY A 34 -10.80 19.09 24.99
N ILE A 35 -10.39 18.03 24.28
CA ILE A 35 -9.03 17.47 24.41
C ILE A 35 -8.12 17.91 23.24
N GLY A 36 -8.69 18.18 22.06
CA GLY A 36 -7.90 18.60 20.89
C GLY A 36 -7.04 17.48 20.29
N LEU A 37 -7.29 16.21 20.67
CA LEU A 37 -6.57 15.04 20.17
C LEU A 37 -7.52 14.09 19.42
N ALA A 38 -7.07 13.63 18.24
CA ALA A 38 -7.74 12.58 17.50
C ALA A 38 -7.59 11.22 18.22
N PRO A 39 -8.64 10.38 18.25
CA PRO A 39 -8.61 9.04 18.82
C PRO A 39 -7.43 8.17 18.37
N GLU A 40 -6.96 8.31 17.13
CA GLU A 40 -5.80 7.59 16.61
C GLU A 40 -4.52 7.85 17.43
N ASN A 41 -4.35 9.05 17.99
CA ASN A 41 -3.17 9.42 18.76
C ASN A 41 -3.07 8.59 20.04
N PHE A 42 -4.19 8.32 20.70
CA PHE A 42 -4.24 7.47 21.90
C PHE A 42 -3.87 6.03 21.58
N LEU A 43 -4.29 5.51 20.43
CA LEU A 43 -3.92 4.15 20.01
C LEU A 43 -2.42 4.05 19.66
N PHE A 44 -1.84 5.06 19.00
CA PHE A 44 -0.39 5.11 18.77
C PHE A 44 0.39 5.25 20.08
N LEU A 45 -0.10 6.06 21.02
CA LEU A 45 0.52 6.19 22.34
C LEU A 45 0.44 4.88 23.11
N ALA A 46 -0.72 4.21 23.12
CA ALA A 46 -0.87 2.88 23.71
C ALA A 46 0.05 1.85 23.04
N ALA A 47 0.22 1.91 21.71
CA ALA A 47 1.16 1.05 20.99
C ALA A 47 2.60 1.26 21.46
N LEU A 48 3.02 2.51 21.64
CA LEU A 48 4.35 2.85 22.12
C LEU A 48 4.54 2.45 23.59
N LEU A 49 3.58 2.72 24.47
CA LEU A 49 3.69 2.41 25.90
C LEU A 49 3.66 0.91 26.17
N LEU A 50 2.73 0.18 25.54
CA LEU A 50 2.51 -1.24 25.81
C LEU A 50 3.47 -2.14 25.00
N TYR A 51 3.92 -1.68 23.84
CA TYR A 51 4.66 -2.50 22.88
C TYR A 51 6.03 -1.92 22.50
N GLY A 52 6.36 -0.69 22.94
CA GLY A 52 7.59 0.03 22.55
C GLY A 52 8.86 -0.76 22.76
N GLY A 53 9.04 -1.42 23.93
CA GLY A 53 10.23 -2.24 24.19
C GLY A 53 10.36 -3.48 23.29
N ARG A 54 9.24 -3.98 22.75
CA ARG A 54 9.25 -5.08 21.76
C ARG A 54 9.49 -4.54 20.35
N LEU A 55 8.87 -3.41 20.01
CA LEU A 55 9.04 -2.73 18.73
C LEU A 55 10.47 -2.20 18.56
N SER A 56 11.12 -1.69 19.62
CA SER A 56 12.50 -1.23 19.59
C SER A 56 13.47 -2.39 19.37
N ARG A 57 13.35 -3.46 20.17
CA ARG A 57 14.13 -4.70 19.97
C ARG A 57 13.96 -5.22 18.55
N LEU A 58 12.74 -5.19 18.04
CA LEU A 58 12.47 -5.58 16.66
C LEU A 58 13.17 -4.66 15.65
N ALA A 59 13.05 -3.34 15.84
CA ALA A 59 13.67 -2.33 14.99
C ALA A 59 15.20 -2.40 14.98
N PHE A 60 15.85 -2.98 16.00
CA PHE A 60 17.32 -3.13 16.03
C PHE A 60 17.83 -4.55 15.74
N SER A 61 16.99 -5.58 15.86
CA SER A 61 17.41 -6.99 15.67
C SER A 61 17.11 -7.56 14.28
N SER A 62 16.22 -6.94 13.51
CA SER A 62 15.66 -7.53 12.29
C SER A 62 16.24 -6.92 11.02
N GLY A 63 17.56 -7.04 10.83
CA GLY A 63 18.32 -6.75 9.60
C GLY A 63 17.66 -5.79 8.61
N ARG A 64 16.89 -6.30 7.63
CA ARG A 64 16.26 -5.48 6.58
C ARG A 64 15.07 -4.66 7.04
N LEU A 65 14.27 -5.17 7.97
CA LEU A 65 13.19 -4.40 8.61
C LEU A 65 13.78 -3.22 9.38
N SER A 66 14.86 -3.45 10.12
CA SER A 66 15.61 -2.40 10.82
C SER A 66 16.05 -1.29 9.86
N ALA A 67 16.66 -1.68 8.73
CA ALA A 67 17.10 -0.72 7.72
C ALA A 67 15.93 0.12 7.17
N VAL A 68 14.79 -0.50 6.80
CA VAL A 68 13.62 0.24 6.29
C VAL A 68 13.11 1.24 7.33
N VAL A 69 12.95 0.80 8.58
CA VAL A 69 12.44 1.66 9.66
C VAL A 69 13.40 2.81 9.97
N LEU A 70 14.70 2.54 10.09
CA LEU A 70 15.70 3.57 10.37
C LEU A 70 15.81 4.57 9.21
N LEU A 71 15.67 4.13 7.96
CA LEU A 71 15.68 5.02 6.80
C LEU A 71 14.42 5.90 6.74
N LEU A 72 13.25 5.37 7.13
CA LEU A 72 12.04 6.19 7.28
C LEU A 72 12.21 7.28 8.34
N LEU A 73 12.79 6.93 9.49
CA LEU A 73 13.04 7.88 10.57
C LEU A 73 14.14 8.89 10.19
N LEU A 74 15.19 8.45 9.50
CA LEU A 74 16.23 9.33 8.97
C LEU A 74 15.65 10.32 7.96
N PHE A 75 14.80 9.85 7.03
CA PHE A 75 14.10 10.73 6.10
C PHE A 75 13.27 11.77 6.86
N SER A 76 12.54 11.36 7.91
CA SER A 76 11.79 12.29 8.74
C SER A 76 12.68 13.37 9.37
N LEU A 77 13.88 13.02 9.84
CA LEU A 77 14.81 13.99 10.41
C LEU A 77 15.31 14.98 9.36
N LEU A 78 15.55 14.50 8.13
CA LEU A 78 15.93 15.35 7.01
C LEU A 78 14.79 16.30 6.60
N ASP A 79 13.54 15.82 6.55
CA ASP A 79 12.35 16.64 6.23
C ASP A 79 12.15 17.74 7.29
N ILE A 80 12.28 17.42 8.58
CA ILE A 80 12.25 18.42 9.67
C ILE A 80 13.37 19.43 9.53
N ALA A 81 14.60 18.96 9.24
CA ALA A 81 15.75 19.84 9.08
C ALA A 81 15.57 20.78 7.88
N HIS A 82 14.98 20.31 6.78
CA HIS A 82 14.58 21.13 5.66
C HIS A 82 13.62 22.23 6.10
N ASP A 83 12.50 21.88 6.73
CA ASP A 83 11.49 22.84 7.15
C ASP A 83 12.06 23.89 8.10
N PHE A 84 12.88 23.45 9.07
CA PHE A 84 13.55 24.34 10.02
C PHE A 84 14.52 25.32 9.34
N LEU A 85 15.34 24.85 8.41
CA LEU A 85 16.37 25.68 7.76
C LEU A 85 15.82 26.56 6.65
N ARG A 86 14.71 26.17 6.01
CA ARG A 86 14.15 26.82 4.83
C ARG A 86 12.84 27.57 5.08
N GLY A 87 12.38 27.61 6.33
CA GLY A 87 11.16 28.34 6.72
C GLY A 87 9.88 27.69 6.21
N GLY A 88 9.89 26.37 6.05
CA GLY A 88 8.70 25.58 5.71
C GLY A 88 7.74 25.50 6.89
N LEU A 89 6.46 25.22 6.59
CA LEU A 89 5.51 24.77 7.61
C LEU A 89 6.05 23.45 8.18
N ILE A 90 6.52 23.46 9.44
CA ILE A 90 7.12 22.30 10.11
C ILE A 90 6.24 21.06 9.88
N GLY A 91 6.67 20.18 8.98
CA GLY A 91 6.03 18.93 8.68
C GLY A 91 5.92 18.13 9.97
N ASN A 92 4.73 17.61 10.28
CA ASN A 92 4.52 16.92 11.55
C ASN A 92 5.34 15.61 11.59
N PRO A 93 6.43 15.53 12.37
CA PRO A 93 7.33 14.38 12.39
C PRO A 93 6.64 13.12 12.94
N GLY A 94 5.54 13.31 13.68
CA GLY A 94 4.68 12.23 14.13
C GLY A 94 4.16 11.37 12.98
N ARG A 95 4.05 11.89 11.75
CA ARG A 95 3.55 11.13 10.59
C ARG A 95 4.46 9.95 10.23
N HIS A 96 5.78 10.16 10.13
CA HIS A 96 6.74 9.10 9.81
C HIS A 96 6.94 8.14 10.97
N LEU A 97 6.96 8.65 12.20
CA LEU A 97 7.03 7.81 13.40
C LEU A 97 5.84 6.85 13.47
N ARG A 98 4.62 7.33 13.20
CA ARG A 98 3.43 6.47 13.17
C ARG A 98 3.52 5.41 12.07
N ALA A 99 4.01 5.76 10.87
CA ALA A 99 4.22 4.79 9.80
C ALA A 99 5.23 3.70 10.20
N ALA A 100 6.35 4.09 10.83
CA ALA A 100 7.35 3.17 11.36
C ALA A 100 6.76 2.22 12.43
N VAL A 101 6.04 2.76 13.42
CA VAL A 101 5.35 1.97 14.46
C VAL A 101 4.37 0.98 13.83
N TYR A 102 3.58 1.44 12.85
CA TYR A 102 2.59 0.62 12.16
C TYR A 102 3.24 -0.51 11.35
N ILE A 103 4.32 -0.24 10.60
CA ILE A 103 5.10 -1.25 9.87
C ILE A 103 5.69 -2.27 10.83
N LEU A 104 6.28 -1.84 11.95
CA LEU A 104 6.85 -2.74 12.96
C LEU A 104 5.79 -3.64 13.58
N LEU A 105 4.62 -3.07 13.93
CA LEU A 105 3.52 -3.82 14.52
C LEU A 105 2.93 -4.85 13.54
N LEU A 106 2.72 -4.46 12.28
CA LEU A 106 2.34 -5.39 11.21
C LEU A 106 3.38 -6.50 11.04
N ALA A 107 4.66 -6.13 10.93
CA ALA A 107 5.74 -7.09 10.74
C ALA A 107 5.80 -8.10 11.89
N ASP A 108 5.48 -7.70 13.12
CA ASP A 108 5.46 -8.58 14.29
C ASP A 108 4.23 -9.45 14.38
N VAL A 109 3.04 -8.84 14.35
CA VAL A 109 1.78 -9.55 14.50
C VAL A 109 1.56 -10.49 13.32
N CYS A 110 1.85 -10.06 12.09
CA CYS A 110 1.63 -10.87 10.88
C CYS A 110 2.77 -11.83 10.55
N SER A 111 3.81 -11.94 11.39
CA SER A 111 4.82 -12.99 11.25
C SER A 111 4.21 -14.39 11.44
N TYR A 112 3.12 -14.49 12.20
CA TYR A 112 2.42 -15.75 12.47
C TYR A 112 1.33 -16.02 11.41
N PRO A 113 1.20 -17.25 10.87
CA PRO A 113 0.25 -17.54 9.80
C PRO A 113 -1.23 -17.25 10.13
N ALA A 114 -1.65 -17.53 11.36
CA ALA A 114 -3.05 -17.37 11.79
C ALA A 114 -3.46 -15.89 11.88
N THR A 115 -2.68 -15.09 12.61
CA THR A 115 -2.90 -13.64 12.75
C THR A 115 -2.74 -12.93 11.42
N ARG A 116 -1.74 -13.29 10.59
CA ARG A 116 -1.59 -12.74 9.24
C ARG A 116 -2.84 -12.95 8.41
N ARG A 117 -3.40 -14.17 8.43
CA ARG A 117 -4.63 -14.47 7.69
C ARG A 117 -5.80 -13.62 8.19
N GLN A 118 -5.96 -13.48 9.50
CA GLN A 118 -7.02 -12.64 10.09
C GLN A 118 -6.87 -11.17 9.70
N ILE A 119 -5.64 -10.61 9.77
CA ILE A 119 -5.37 -9.23 9.37
C ILE A 119 -5.61 -9.02 7.88
N VAL A 120 -5.19 -9.94 7.00
CA VAL A 120 -5.46 -9.84 5.56
C VAL A 120 -6.96 -9.85 5.28
N LYS A 121 -7.74 -10.69 5.98
CA LYS A 121 -9.21 -10.68 5.88
C LYS A 121 -9.80 -9.35 6.31
N LEU A 122 -9.37 -8.84 7.47
CA LEU A 122 -9.80 -7.54 7.97
C LEU A 122 -9.52 -6.44 6.93
N LEU A 123 -8.30 -6.36 6.40
CA LEU A 123 -7.92 -5.35 5.41
C LEU A 123 -8.78 -5.43 4.14
N VAL A 124 -9.06 -6.64 3.63
CA VAL A 124 -9.95 -6.81 2.46
C VAL A 124 -11.38 -6.34 2.77
N LEU A 125 -11.91 -6.70 3.95
CA LEU A 125 -13.25 -6.28 4.36
C LEU A 125 -13.32 -4.77 4.57
N VAL A 126 -12.32 -4.18 5.23
CA VAL A 126 -12.20 -2.74 5.41
C VAL A 126 -12.17 -2.05 4.05
N GLY A 127 -11.32 -2.48 3.12
CA GLY A 127 -11.26 -1.91 1.77
C GLY A 127 -12.60 -2.03 1.03
N ALA A 128 -13.29 -3.15 1.14
CA ALA A 128 -14.61 -3.32 0.52
C ALA A 128 -15.65 -2.36 1.14
N VAL A 129 -15.68 -2.23 2.47
CA VAL A 129 -16.58 -1.29 3.17
C VAL A 129 -16.27 0.15 2.78
N GLN A 130 -14.99 0.52 2.65
CA GLN A 130 -14.58 1.84 2.17
C GLN A 130 -15.14 2.12 0.78
N VAL A 131 -15.04 1.18 -0.16
CA VAL A 131 -15.62 1.35 -1.50
C VAL A 131 -17.14 1.45 -1.46
N LEU A 132 -17.81 0.60 -0.68
CA LEU A 132 -19.27 0.66 -0.54
C LEU A 132 -19.71 2.03 0.01
N PHE A 133 -19.06 2.51 1.06
CA PHE A 133 -19.35 3.83 1.62
C PHE A 133 -19.08 4.95 0.61
N GLY A 134 -17.94 4.91 -0.07
CA GLY A 134 -17.61 5.87 -1.14
C GLY A 134 -18.64 5.84 -2.28
N SER A 135 -19.18 4.67 -2.61
CA SER A 135 -20.23 4.51 -3.62
C SER A 135 -21.55 5.11 -3.16
N LEU A 136 -21.89 5.01 -1.87
CA LEU A 136 -23.08 5.67 -1.31
C LEU A 136 -22.97 7.20 -1.42
N VAL A 137 -21.80 7.78 -1.10
CA VAL A 137 -21.54 9.21 -1.32
C VAL A 137 -21.64 9.55 -2.81
N PHE A 138 -21.05 8.74 -3.68
CA PHE A 138 -21.01 9.00 -5.12
C PHE A 138 -22.40 8.96 -5.78
N PHE A 139 -23.22 7.95 -5.48
CA PHE A 139 -24.52 7.76 -6.13
C PHE A 139 -25.66 8.49 -5.42
N ILE A 140 -25.66 8.49 -4.08
CA ILE A 140 -26.75 9.04 -3.25
C ILE A 140 -26.41 10.47 -2.81
N GLY A 141 -25.20 10.70 -2.30
CA GLY A 141 -24.81 11.98 -1.70
C GLY A 141 -25.14 12.02 -0.21
N GLU A 142 -26.11 12.83 0.19
CA GLU A 142 -26.56 12.91 1.59
C GLU A 142 -27.37 11.68 2.03
N PRO A 143 -27.32 11.27 3.31
CA PRO A 143 -26.58 11.86 4.44
C PRO A 143 -25.10 11.40 4.53
N PHE A 144 -24.64 10.58 3.57
CA PHE A 144 -23.33 9.92 3.66
C PHE A 144 -22.17 10.89 3.48
N ALA A 145 -22.35 11.93 2.66
CA ALA A 145 -21.38 13.03 2.54
C ALA A 145 -21.21 13.73 3.91
N SER A 146 -22.30 14.13 4.57
CA SER A 146 -22.24 14.71 5.92
C SER A 146 -21.56 13.80 6.95
N ILE A 147 -21.82 12.48 6.91
CA ILE A 147 -21.16 11.52 7.82
C ILE A 147 -19.64 11.50 7.58
N ARG A 148 -19.19 11.46 6.31
CA ARG A 148 -17.78 11.52 5.98
C ARG A 148 -17.16 12.83 6.47
N ASP A 149 -17.81 13.95 6.20
CA ASP A 149 -17.28 15.27 6.51
C ASP A 149 -17.21 15.51 8.02
N TRP A 150 -18.14 14.91 8.79
CA TRP A 150 -18.06 14.82 10.25
C TRP A 150 -16.88 13.94 10.71
N MET A 151 -16.65 12.79 10.07
CA MET A 151 -15.49 11.92 10.37
C MET A 151 -14.15 12.61 10.06
N LEU A 152 -14.12 13.50 9.07
CA LEU A 152 -12.95 14.25 8.62
C LEU A 152 -12.79 15.62 9.28
N HIS A 153 -13.73 16.07 10.11
CA HIS A 153 -13.72 17.40 10.77
C HIS A 153 -12.49 17.67 11.68
N SER A 154 -11.59 16.70 11.79
CA SER A 154 -10.31 16.74 12.51
C SER A 154 -9.07 16.88 11.65
N SER A 155 -9.17 16.65 10.35
CA SER A 155 -8.01 16.77 9.47
C SER A 155 -7.93 18.21 9.00
N ASP A 156 -6.77 18.81 9.24
CA ASP A 156 -6.31 20.11 8.71
C ASP A 156 -6.13 20.01 7.17
N THR A 157 -7.15 19.49 6.50
CA THR A 157 -7.20 19.23 5.07
C THR A 157 -8.03 20.35 4.51
N GLY A 158 -7.36 21.42 4.07
CA GLY A 158 -7.88 22.30 3.02
C GLY A 158 -8.05 21.57 1.69
N GLU A 159 -8.38 20.27 1.71
CA GLU A 159 -8.55 19.44 0.53
C GLU A 159 -10.00 19.52 0.05
N LEU A 160 -10.12 19.54 -1.27
CA LEU A 160 -11.38 19.58 -1.99
C LEU A 160 -12.26 18.39 -1.55
N ILE A 161 -13.32 18.65 -0.78
CA ILE A 161 -14.27 17.62 -0.39
C ILE A 161 -15.11 17.26 -1.61
N ILE A 162 -14.91 16.04 -2.10
CA ILE A 162 -15.54 15.59 -3.33
C ILE A 162 -16.97 15.13 -3.07
N GLY A 163 -17.93 15.81 -3.69
CA GLY A 163 -19.36 15.52 -3.58
C GLY A 163 -19.87 14.41 -4.51
N ARG A 164 -21.18 14.38 -4.72
CA ARG A 164 -21.88 13.41 -5.58
C ARG A 164 -21.37 13.46 -7.03
N GLY A 165 -21.23 12.29 -7.68
CA GLY A 165 -21.02 12.16 -9.13
C GLY A 165 -19.58 12.27 -9.65
N SER A 166 -18.65 12.86 -8.92
CA SER A 166 -17.28 13.12 -9.38
C SER A 166 -16.37 11.89 -9.32
N GLN A 167 -15.79 11.59 -8.14
CA GLN A 167 -14.92 10.43 -7.91
C GLN A 167 -15.19 9.86 -6.53
N ILE A 168 -15.02 8.54 -6.37
CA ILE A 168 -15.03 7.98 -5.01
C ILE A 168 -13.71 8.32 -4.31
N ALA A 169 -13.82 9.00 -3.17
CA ALA A 169 -12.71 9.26 -2.25
C ALA A 169 -12.87 8.49 -0.92
N SER A 170 -13.97 7.75 -0.78
CA SER A 170 -14.36 7.06 0.44
C SER A 170 -14.29 7.96 1.69
N LEU A 171 -13.96 7.41 2.85
CA LEU A 171 -13.79 8.14 4.10
C LEU A 171 -12.47 8.91 4.18
N TYR A 172 -11.61 8.83 3.16
CA TYR A 172 -10.37 9.62 3.08
C TYR A 172 -10.61 11.06 2.62
N GLY A 173 -11.72 11.35 1.94
CA GLY A 173 -11.98 12.67 1.37
C GLY A 173 -11.16 13.00 0.11
N ALA A 174 -9.98 12.38 -0.06
CA ALA A 174 -9.10 12.55 -1.21
C ALA A 174 -9.03 11.31 -2.14
N PRO A 175 -9.42 11.43 -3.43
CA PRO A 175 -9.36 10.32 -4.40
C PRO A 175 -7.97 9.77 -4.63
N HIS A 176 -6.98 10.66 -4.74
CA HIS A 176 -5.62 10.28 -5.06
C HIS A 176 -4.98 9.48 -3.92
N ILE A 177 -5.30 9.78 -2.65
CA ILE A 177 -4.88 8.95 -1.50
C ILE A 177 -5.61 7.61 -1.52
N PHE A 178 -6.92 7.61 -1.77
CA PHE A 178 -7.71 6.39 -1.84
C PHE A 178 -7.26 5.43 -2.96
N SER A 179 -6.71 5.96 -4.04
CA SER A 179 -6.18 5.19 -5.17
C SER A 179 -5.08 4.19 -4.77
N TYR A 180 -4.29 4.46 -3.72
CA TYR A 180 -3.24 3.55 -3.24
C TYR A 180 -3.82 2.29 -2.61
N LEU A 181 -4.93 2.44 -1.88
CA LEU A 181 -5.70 1.32 -1.35
C LEU A 181 -6.22 0.48 -2.52
N LEU A 182 -6.86 1.13 -3.49
CA LEU A 182 -7.44 0.47 -4.66
C LEU A 182 -6.40 -0.18 -5.55
N ALA A 183 -5.18 0.37 -5.63
CA ALA A 183 -4.07 -0.22 -6.36
C ALA A 183 -3.59 -1.54 -5.74
N SER A 184 -3.78 -1.76 -4.42
CA SER A 184 -3.05 -2.81 -3.69
C SER A 184 -3.91 -3.83 -2.94
N PHE A 185 -5.01 -3.40 -2.33
CA PHE A 185 -5.91 -4.27 -1.56
C PHE A 185 -6.63 -5.33 -2.41
N PRO A 186 -6.95 -5.10 -3.69
CA PRO A 186 -7.41 -6.17 -4.58
C PRO A 186 -6.49 -7.40 -4.58
N PHE A 187 -5.17 -7.23 -4.49
CA PHE A 187 -4.25 -8.36 -4.46
C PHE A 187 -4.35 -9.20 -3.18
N LEU A 188 -4.77 -8.59 -2.07
CA LEU A 188 -5.10 -9.32 -0.85
C LEU A 188 -6.36 -10.19 -1.05
N ALA A 189 -7.38 -9.64 -1.71
CA ALA A 189 -8.61 -10.37 -2.03
C ALA A 189 -8.35 -11.54 -3.00
N VAL A 190 -7.53 -11.31 -4.04
CA VAL A 190 -7.04 -12.38 -4.94
C VAL A 190 -6.31 -13.45 -4.15
N GLY A 191 -5.41 -13.08 -3.24
CA GLY A 191 -4.68 -14.02 -2.40
C GLY A 191 -5.60 -14.88 -1.52
N LEU A 192 -6.63 -14.28 -0.92
CA LEU A 192 -7.63 -15.01 -0.14
C LEU A 192 -8.49 -15.93 -1.00
N TYR A 193 -8.92 -15.48 -2.19
CA TYR A 193 -9.68 -16.31 -3.12
C TYR A 193 -8.86 -17.53 -3.58
N LEU A 194 -7.62 -17.32 -4.00
CA LEU A 194 -6.74 -18.40 -4.45
C LEU A 194 -6.45 -19.43 -3.35
N ARG A 195 -6.35 -19.00 -2.08
CA ARG A 195 -6.07 -19.89 -0.93
C ARG A 195 -7.32 -20.56 -0.35
N GLU A 196 -8.37 -19.79 -0.06
CA GLU A 196 -9.54 -20.28 0.67
C GLU A 196 -10.67 -20.77 -0.22
N LYS A 197 -10.67 -20.39 -1.52
CA LYS A 197 -11.68 -20.79 -2.50
C LYS A 197 -13.11 -20.36 -2.13
N LYS A 198 -13.25 -19.33 -1.28
CA LYS A 198 -14.56 -18.81 -0.86
C LYS A 198 -15.00 -17.68 -1.77
N LEU A 199 -16.25 -17.73 -2.21
CA LEU A 199 -16.85 -16.72 -3.09
C LEU A 199 -16.88 -15.32 -2.47
N ILE A 200 -16.95 -15.21 -1.13
CA ILE A 200 -16.92 -13.91 -0.45
C ILE A 200 -15.69 -13.06 -0.83
N TRP A 201 -14.53 -13.69 -1.07
CA TRP A 201 -13.30 -12.98 -1.46
C TRP A 201 -13.33 -12.51 -2.91
N LEU A 202 -14.06 -13.22 -3.77
CA LEU A 202 -14.32 -12.82 -5.14
C LEU A 202 -15.30 -11.65 -5.19
N VAL A 203 -16.35 -11.69 -4.36
CA VAL A 203 -17.30 -10.57 -4.19
C VAL A 203 -16.58 -9.32 -3.67
N ALA A 204 -15.75 -9.47 -2.64
CA ALA A 204 -14.94 -8.36 -2.12
C ALA A 204 -13.98 -7.79 -3.18
N LEU A 205 -13.38 -8.64 -4.01
CA LEU A 205 -12.55 -8.21 -5.13
C LEU A 205 -13.36 -7.40 -6.16
N VAL A 206 -14.55 -7.87 -6.54
CA VAL A 206 -15.43 -7.14 -7.46
C VAL A 206 -15.75 -5.75 -6.90
N VAL A 207 -16.14 -5.67 -5.62
CA VAL A 207 -16.38 -4.38 -4.95
C VAL A 207 -15.15 -3.48 -5.04
N LEU A 208 -13.95 -3.97 -4.69
CA LEU A 208 -12.72 -3.16 -4.77
C LEU A 208 -12.40 -2.68 -6.19
N VAL A 209 -12.64 -3.52 -7.20
CA VAL A 209 -12.39 -3.18 -8.62
C VAL A 209 -13.41 -2.19 -9.16
N LEU A 210 -14.69 -2.31 -8.76
CA LEU A 210 -15.67 -1.26 -9.03
C LEU A 210 -15.22 0.07 -8.43
N GLY A 211 -14.65 0.01 -7.22
CA GLY A 211 -14.07 1.18 -6.58
C GLY A 211 -12.93 1.81 -7.39
N LEU A 212 -12.01 0.99 -7.89
CA LEU A 212 -10.90 1.41 -8.77
C LEU A 212 -11.39 2.18 -10.00
N PHE A 213 -12.45 1.69 -10.66
CA PHE A 213 -13.01 2.37 -11.82
C PHE A 213 -13.77 3.65 -11.47
N LEU A 214 -14.54 3.66 -10.37
CA LEU A 214 -15.27 4.84 -9.91
C LEU A 214 -14.35 5.93 -9.33
N ASN A 215 -13.16 5.55 -8.87
CA ASN A 215 -12.12 6.48 -8.44
C ASN A 215 -11.47 7.17 -9.65
N ALA A 216 -11.50 6.52 -10.82
CA ALA A 216 -11.01 7.04 -12.11
C ALA A 216 -9.51 7.42 -12.13
N GLU A 217 -8.72 6.97 -11.15
CA GLU A 217 -7.27 7.18 -11.11
C GLU A 217 -6.56 6.18 -12.02
N ARG A 218 -6.07 6.66 -13.16
CA ARG A 218 -5.59 5.83 -14.27
C ARG A 218 -4.33 5.05 -13.93
N SER A 219 -3.42 5.68 -13.19
CA SER A 219 -2.19 5.09 -12.64
C SER A 219 -2.51 3.84 -11.81
N SER A 220 -3.46 3.96 -10.88
CA SER A 220 -3.89 2.87 -9.99
C SER A 220 -4.51 1.69 -10.77
N ALA A 221 -5.32 2.00 -11.79
CA ALA A 221 -5.92 0.99 -12.67
C ALA A 221 -4.85 0.24 -13.47
N ALA A 222 -3.92 0.98 -14.10
CA ALA A 222 -2.85 0.40 -14.91
C ALA A 222 -1.97 -0.56 -14.10
N VAL A 223 -1.50 -0.14 -12.91
CA VAL A 223 -0.67 -1.00 -12.06
C VAL A 223 -1.43 -2.21 -11.54
N PHE A 224 -2.73 -2.07 -11.26
CA PHE A 224 -3.58 -3.18 -10.86
C PHE A 224 -3.69 -4.24 -11.97
N PHE A 225 -4.04 -3.83 -13.21
CA PHE A 225 -4.21 -4.79 -14.32
C PHE A 225 -2.91 -5.48 -14.70
N VAL A 226 -1.80 -4.75 -14.75
CA VAL A 226 -0.46 -5.33 -14.99
C VAL A 226 -0.13 -6.35 -13.88
N GLY A 227 -0.43 -6.01 -12.62
CA GLY A 227 -0.21 -6.90 -11.49
C GLY A 227 -1.09 -8.16 -11.54
N VAL A 228 -2.36 -8.05 -11.93
CA VAL A 228 -3.25 -9.21 -12.10
C VAL A 228 -2.75 -10.12 -13.21
N LEU A 229 -2.38 -9.57 -14.36
CA LEU A 229 -1.82 -10.36 -15.46
C LEU A 229 -0.57 -11.11 -15.01
N TYR A 230 0.34 -10.44 -14.30
CA TYR A 230 1.51 -11.07 -13.70
C TYR A 230 1.13 -12.22 -12.74
N LEU A 231 0.15 -12.02 -11.86
CA LEU A 231 -0.31 -13.07 -10.93
C LEU A 231 -0.92 -14.26 -11.65
N VAL A 232 -1.72 -14.03 -12.69
CA VAL A 232 -2.31 -15.09 -13.51
C VAL A 232 -1.23 -15.92 -14.19
N MET A 233 -0.17 -15.29 -14.69
CA MET A 233 0.96 -15.97 -15.32
C MET A 233 1.83 -16.75 -14.31
N LYS A 234 1.92 -16.30 -13.06
CA LYS A 234 2.83 -16.88 -12.05
C LYS A 234 2.18 -17.88 -11.09
N THR A 235 0.86 -17.97 -11.07
CA THR A 235 0.11 -18.93 -10.25
C THR A 235 -0.31 -20.15 -11.08
N PRO A 236 -0.15 -21.38 -10.56
CA PRO A 236 -0.47 -22.60 -11.33
C PRO A 236 -1.98 -22.89 -11.43
N HIS A 237 -2.84 -22.08 -10.83
CA HIS A 237 -4.29 -22.35 -10.69
C HIS A 237 -5.09 -21.90 -11.93
N ARG A 238 -4.85 -22.53 -13.09
CA ARG A 238 -5.45 -22.14 -14.39
C ARG A 238 -6.95 -21.88 -14.32
N ALA A 239 -7.75 -22.82 -13.79
CA ALA A 239 -9.20 -22.65 -13.69
C ALA A 239 -9.60 -21.42 -12.85
N ARG A 240 -8.97 -21.21 -11.69
CA ARG A 240 -9.27 -20.04 -10.84
C ARG A 240 -8.81 -18.73 -11.47
N ASN A 241 -7.71 -18.75 -12.21
CA ASN A 241 -7.21 -17.59 -12.93
C ASN A 241 -8.17 -17.21 -14.06
N ILE A 242 -8.73 -18.18 -14.77
CA ILE A 242 -9.78 -17.95 -15.76
C ILE A 242 -11.02 -17.37 -15.10
N THR A 243 -11.48 -17.93 -13.98
CA THR A 243 -12.61 -17.37 -13.21
C THR A 243 -12.33 -15.92 -12.78
N LEU A 244 -11.13 -15.64 -12.27
CA LEU A 244 -10.70 -14.31 -11.87
C LEU A 244 -10.78 -13.33 -13.05
N LEU A 245 -10.18 -13.67 -14.20
CA LEU A 245 -10.21 -12.82 -15.39
C LEU A 245 -11.63 -12.62 -15.93
N ALA A 246 -12.44 -13.68 -15.97
CA ALA A 246 -13.83 -13.60 -16.42
C ALA A 246 -14.64 -12.65 -15.54
N VAL A 247 -14.50 -12.77 -14.21
CA VAL A 247 -15.21 -11.90 -13.26
C VAL A 247 -14.77 -10.44 -13.37
N LEU A 248 -13.47 -10.19 -13.55
CA LEU A 248 -12.95 -8.84 -13.77
C LEU A 248 -13.48 -8.24 -15.09
N ALA A 249 -13.50 -9.03 -16.16
CA ALA A 249 -14.04 -8.61 -17.45
C ALA A 249 -15.54 -8.30 -17.36
N LEU A 250 -16.32 -9.16 -16.70
CA LEU A 250 -17.75 -8.94 -16.47
C LEU A 250 -18.01 -7.70 -15.58
N ALA A 251 -17.21 -7.49 -14.54
CA ALA A 251 -17.32 -6.30 -13.70
C ALA A 251 -17.04 -5.01 -14.49
N PHE A 252 -16.02 -5.02 -15.36
CA PHE A 252 -15.72 -3.91 -16.25
C PHE A 252 -16.86 -3.63 -17.24
N LEU A 253 -17.32 -4.66 -17.96
CA LEU A 253 -18.42 -4.54 -18.92
C LEU A 253 -19.71 -4.06 -18.25
N GLY A 254 -20.06 -4.63 -17.09
CA GLY A 254 -21.24 -4.23 -16.32
C GLY A 254 -21.19 -2.78 -15.86
N LEU A 255 -20.02 -2.31 -15.42
CA LEU A 255 -19.83 -0.92 -15.01
C LEU A 255 -19.87 0.04 -16.21
N GLN A 256 -19.28 -0.33 -17.34
CA GLN A 256 -19.33 0.46 -18.57
C GLN A 256 -20.78 0.67 -19.03
N GLN A 257 -21.61 -0.38 -18.97
CA GLN A 257 -23.04 -0.28 -19.29
C GLN A 257 -23.81 0.60 -18.28
N LEU A 258 -23.52 0.45 -16.98
CA LEU A 258 -24.17 1.25 -15.93
C LEU A 258 -23.85 2.75 -16.03
N ILE A 259 -22.59 3.10 -16.31
CA ILE A 259 -22.18 4.50 -16.44
C ILE A 259 -22.61 5.05 -17.80
N GLY A 260 -22.45 4.28 -18.88
CA GLY A 260 -22.83 4.71 -20.23
C GLY A 260 -24.32 5.00 -20.37
N SER A 261 -25.19 4.25 -19.70
CA SER A 261 -26.64 4.50 -19.68
C SER A 261 -27.06 5.75 -18.89
N ARG A 262 -26.15 6.34 -18.10
CA ARG A 262 -26.41 7.51 -17.25
C ARG A 262 -25.59 8.75 -17.65
N ALA A 263 -24.69 8.62 -18.61
CA ALA A 263 -23.88 9.74 -19.09
C ALA A 263 -24.77 10.71 -19.88
N PRO A 264 -24.75 12.02 -19.56
CA PRO A 264 -25.43 13.02 -20.39
C PRO A 264 -24.84 13.00 -21.79
N SER A 265 -25.68 13.05 -22.83
CA SER A 265 -25.23 13.32 -24.20
C SER A 265 -24.66 14.74 -24.25
N ALA A 266 -23.33 14.88 -24.20
CA ALA A 266 -22.70 16.20 -24.04
C ALA A 266 -22.40 16.89 -25.38
N ASP A 267 -22.84 18.14 -25.45
CA ASP A 267 -22.47 19.21 -26.38
C ASP A 267 -20.93 19.42 -26.37
N PRO A 268 -20.23 19.48 -27.53
CA PRO A 268 -18.76 19.46 -27.61
C PRO A 268 -18.03 20.58 -26.86
N ALA A 269 -18.68 21.72 -26.61
CA ALA A 269 -18.03 22.91 -26.03
C ALA A 269 -17.93 22.88 -24.50
N ALA A 270 -18.72 22.06 -23.81
CA ALA A 270 -18.70 21.94 -22.34
C ALA A 270 -18.02 20.65 -21.84
N ALA A 271 -17.36 19.93 -22.75
CA ALA A 271 -16.98 18.54 -22.58
C ALA A 271 -15.81 18.29 -21.61
N SER A 272 -14.85 19.20 -21.42
CA SER A 272 -13.61 18.83 -20.67
C SER A 272 -13.84 18.64 -19.16
N GLN A 273 -14.58 19.54 -18.51
CA GLN A 273 -14.88 19.41 -17.07
C GLN A 273 -16.07 18.50 -16.79
N MET A 274 -17.12 18.53 -17.64
CA MET A 274 -18.27 17.63 -17.48
C MET A 274 -17.96 16.17 -17.89
N ALA A 275 -17.01 15.90 -18.78
CA ALA A 275 -16.61 14.52 -19.07
C ALA A 275 -15.92 13.84 -17.88
N TYR A 276 -15.15 14.61 -17.08
CA TYR A 276 -14.47 14.07 -15.91
C TYR A 276 -15.45 13.72 -14.77
N SER A 277 -16.49 14.54 -14.58
CA SER A 277 -17.52 14.35 -13.55
C SER A 277 -18.74 13.54 -14.01
N HIS A 278 -19.10 13.55 -15.29
CA HIS A 278 -20.35 12.95 -15.80
C HIS A 278 -20.21 12.16 -17.11
N GLY A 279 -19.01 12.06 -17.68
CA GLY A 279 -18.75 11.28 -18.90
C GLY A 279 -18.73 9.76 -18.70
N THR A 280 -18.72 9.03 -19.81
CA THR A 280 -18.56 7.56 -19.83
C THR A 280 -17.21 7.15 -19.23
N LEU A 281 -17.02 5.86 -18.88
CA LEU A 281 -15.70 5.38 -18.47
C LEU A 281 -14.63 5.69 -19.52
N THR A 282 -14.97 5.55 -20.80
CA THR A 282 -14.07 5.87 -21.91
C THR A 282 -13.67 7.34 -21.90
N ASP A 283 -14.57 8.26 -21.56
CA ASP A 283 -14.25 9.69 -21.47
C ASP A 283 -13.36 9.99 -20.26
N ARG A 284 -13.65 9.35 -19.12
CA ARG A 284 -12.86 9.49 -17.88
C ARG A 284 -11.43 8.96 -18.04
N PHE A 285 -11.24 7.89 -18.80
CA PHE A 285 -9.91 7.32 -19.10
C PHE A 285 -9.25 7.92 -20.35
N GLY A 286 -10.02 8.45 -21.29
CA GLY A 286 -9.57 8.94 -22.60
C GLY A 286 -9.21 10.42 -22.67
N GLY A 287 -9.60 11.23 -21.68
CA GLY A 287 -9.38 12.67 -21.67
C GLY A 287 -7.94 13.17 -21.47
N THR A 288 -6.90 12.32 -21.43
CA THR A 288 -5.50 12.81 -21.40
C THR A 288 -5.12 13.32 -22.78
N SER A 289 -4.93 14.63 -22.93
CA SER A 289 -4.15 15.14 -24.05
C SER A 289 -2.70 14.69 -23.91
N VAL A 290 -1.99 14.58 -25.04
CA VAL A 290 -0.53 14.36 -25.04
C VAL A 290 0.17 15.43 -24.20
N ASP A 291 -0.35 16.66 -24.22
CA ASP A 291 0.16 17.80 -23.45
C ASP A 291 0.09 17.56 -21.93
N GLU A 292 -0.96 16.90 -21.40
CA GLU A 292 -1.04 16.59 -19.96
C GLU A 292 0.09 15.64 -19.53
N ILE A 293 0.38 14.62 -20.33
CA ILE A 293 1.45 13.65 -20.05
C ILE A 293 2.81 14.36 -20.13
N VAL A 294 3.02 15.18 -21.17
CA VAL A 294 4.25 15.96 -21.35
C VAL A 294 4.45 16.92 -20.17
N ASN A 295 3.42 17.65 -19.76
CA ASN A 295 3.48 18.56 -18.61
C ASN A 295 3.84 17.84 -17.31
N ARG A 296 3.26 16.65 -17.05
CA ARG A 296 3.61 15.84 -15.86
C ARG A 296 5.07 15.39 -15.89
N VAL A 297 5.58 14.97 -17.05
CA VAL A 297 7.01 14.62 -17.21
C VAL A 297 7.89 15.85 -17.01
N MET A 298 7.49 17.02 -17.52
CA MET A 298 8.24 18.26 -17.31
C MET A 298 8.29 18.66 -15.82
N TYR A 299 7.19 18.55 -15.08
CA TYR A 299 7.20 18.78 -13.62
C TYR A 299 8.19 17.86 -12.87
N GLN A 300 8.35 16.63 -13.35
CA GLN A 300 9.35 15.69 -12.83
C GLN A 300 10.77 16.17 -13.16
N VAL A 301 11.02 16.59 -14.40
CA VAL A 301 12.32 17.16 -14.82
C VAL A 301 12.67 18.40 -13.99
N HIS A 302 11.73 19.34 -13.81
CA HIS A 302 11.92 20.52 -12.94
C HIS A 302 12.17 20.12 -11.48
N GLY A 303 11.56 19.02 -11.02
CA GLY A 303 11.84 18.48 -9.70
C GLY A 303 13.27 17.97 -9.58
N ILE A 304 13.80 17.34 -10.63
CA ILE A 304 15.21 16.91 -10.67
C ILE A 304 16.15 18.11 -10.70
N THR A 305 15.91 19.09 -11.59
CA THR A 305 16.80 20.25 -11.73
C THR A 305 16.84 21.10 -10.46
N SER A 306 15.70 21.30 -9.80
CA SER A 306 15.63 22.03 -8.53
C SER A 306 16.39 21.33 -7.40
N VAL A 307 16.36 19.99 -7.31
CA VAL A 307 17.18 19.23 -6.37
C VAL A 307 18.67 19.41 -6.65
N LEU A 308 19.08 19.39 -7.92
CA LEU A 308 20.48 19.57 -8.30
C LEU A 308 20.99 21.00 -8.04
N LYS A 309 20.11 22.00 -8.13
CA LYS A 309 20.40 23.40 -7.72
C LYS A 309 20.52 23.56 -6.19
N HIS A 310 19.84 22.71 -5.43
CA HIS A 310 19.83 22.74 -3.96
C HIS A 310 20.18 21.38 -3.33
N PRO A 311 21.40 20.85 -3.57
CA PRO A 311 21.70 19.43 -3.36
C PRO A 311 21.75 18.98 -1.90
N LEU A 312 21.97 19.88 -0.94
CA LEU A 312 22.15 19.51 0.46
C LEU A 312 20.84 19.34 1.22
N ILE A 313 19.89 20.25 1.00
CA ILE A 313 18.66 20.34 1.79
C ILE A 313 17.42 20.25 0.90
N GLY A 314 17.53 20.46 -0.41
CA GLY A 314 16.40 20.56 -1.33
C GLY A 314 15.89 22.00 -1.50
N PRO A 315 15.10 22.26 -2.56
CA PRO A 315 14.50 23.57 -2.84
C PRO A 315 13.31 23.88 -1.92
N THR A 316 13.12 25.15 -1.59
CA THR A 316 11.85 25.69 -1.08
C THR A 316 10.75 25.56 -2.13
N GLN A 317 9.50 25.62 -1.67
CA GLN A 317 8.33 25.75 -2.53
C GLN A 317 8.48 26.85 -3.59
N ARG A 318 8.98 28.03 -3.21
CA ARG A 318 9.21 29.15 -4.14
C ARG A 318 10.30 28.85 -5.17
N GLU A 319 11.41 28.25 -4.75
CA GLU A 319 12.50 27.87 -5.66
C GLU A 319 12.02 26.81 -6.68
N TYR A 320 11.24 25.82 -6.25
CA TYR A 320 10.62 24.85 -7.17
C TYR A 320 9.64 25.52 -8.14
N ALA A 321 8.77 26.39 -7.64
CA ALA A 321 7.77 27.03 -8.50
C ALA A 321 8.39 28.00 -9.51
N ARG A 322 9.52 28.66 -9.18
CA ARG A 322 10.31 29.43 -10.16
C ARG A 322 10.92 28.55 -11.26
N GLU A 323 11.31 27.33 -10.93
CA GLU A 323 11.83 26.38 -11.90
C GLU A 323 10.76 25.96 -12.91
N VAL A 324 9.51 25.81 -12.44
CA VAL A 324 8.38 25.39 -13.28
C VAL A 324 7.79 26.55 -14.09
N LEU A 325 7.68 27.75 -13.51
CA LEU A 325 6.99 28.90 -14.13
C LEU A 325 7.91 29.97 -14.73
N GLY A 326 9.23 29.90 -14.47
CA GLY A 326 10.22 30.90 -14.87
C GLY A 326 10.42 32.03 -13.84
N GLU A 327 11.54 32.74 -13.96
CA GLU A 327 12.03 33.72 -12.97
C GLU A 327 11.14 34.99 -12.81
N GLY A 328 10.22 35.24 -13.73
CA GLY A 328 9.32 36.42 -13.72
C GLY A 328 7.89 36.16 -13.24
N ALA A 329 7.53 34.95 -12.83
CA ALA A 329 6.16 34.62 -12.48
C ALA A 329 5.72 35.24 -11.13
N VAL A 330 4.62 36.00 -11.14
CA VAL A 330 3.99 36.52 -9.92
C VAL A 330 3.19 35.40 -9.26
N PHE A 331 3.63 34.99 -8.06
CA PHE A 331 2.95 33.95 -7.28
C PHE A 331 1.63 34.48 -6.70
N SER A 332 0.50 34.16 -7.32
CA SER A 332 -0.77 34.17 -6.61
C SER A 332 -0.88 32.91 -5.75
N GLY A 333 -1.52 32.99 -4.58
CA GLY A 333 -1.61 31.85 -3.65
C GLY A 333 -2.25 30.59 -4.24
N ALA A 334 -3.17 30.75 -5.19
CA ALA A 334 -3.85 29.65 -5.88
C ALA A 334 -2.97 29.00 -6.98
N LEU A 335 -2.29 29.80 -7.80
CA LEU A 335 -1.38 29.30 -8.85
C LEU A 335 -0.15 28.61 -8.22
N ALA A 336 0.30 29.12 -7.07
CA ALA A 336 1.30 28.45 -6.28
C ALA A 336 0.79 27.06 -5.87
N ALA A 337 -0.35 26.93 -5.19
CA ALA A 337 -0.85 25.63 -4.72
C ALA A 337 -0.99 24.54 -5.82
N GLU A 338 -1.35 24.92 -7.04
CA GLU A 338 -1.51 24.00 -8.18
C GLU A 338 -0.18 23.53 -8.79
N VAL A 339 0.84 24.39 -8.78
CA VAL A 339 2.19 24.14 -9.34
C VAL A 339 3.14 23.51 -8.31
N LEU A 340 2.83 23.60 -7.02
CA LEU A 340 3.78 23.48 -5.91
C LEU A 340 4.17 22.06 -5.44
N ALA A 341 3.72 20.98 -6.09
CA ALA A 341 4.11 19.63 -5.70
C ALA A 341 4.44 18.76 -6.93
N PRO A 342 5.70 18.33 -7.11
CA PRO A 342 6.05 17.37 -8.15
C PRO A 342 5.18 16.13 -7.97
N HIS A 343 4.37 15.78 -8.97
CA HIS A 343 3.42 14.64 -9.00
C HIS A 343 4.13 13.28 -9.07
N ASN A 344 5.09 13.05 -8.17
CA ASN A 344 5.95 11.88 -8.11
C ASN A 344 6.65 11.79 -6.75
N HIS A 345 6.32 10.75 -5.98
CA HIS A 345 6.89 10.50 -4.66
C HIS A 345 8.41 10.40 -4.64
N TYR A 346 9.01 9.78 -5.67
CA TYR A 346 10.45 9.54 -5.74
C TYR A 346 11.23 10.85 -5.91
N ILE A 347 10.67 11.77 -6.69
CA ILE A 347 11.24 13.10 -6.87
C ILE A 347 11.00 13.94 -5.63
N ASN A 348 9.82 13.81 -4.99
CA ASN A 348 9.51 14.50 -3.74
C ASN A 348 10.49 14.17 -2.60
N ALA A 349 11.03 12.95 -2.55
CA ALA A 349 12.07 12.62 -1.59
C ALA A 349 13.31 13.51 -1.74
N GLY A 350 13.70 13.83 -2.98
CA GLY A 350 14.79 14.74 -3.26
C GLY A 350 14.40 16.20 -3.03
N VAL A 351 13.19 16.60 -3.43
CA VAL A 351 12.71 17.98 -3.25
C VAL A 351 12.68 18.36 -1.75
N ARG A 352 12.33 17.40 -0.88
CA ARG A 352 12.26 17.61 0.57
C ARG A 352 13.60 17.53 1.31
N ALA A 353 14.60 16.86 0.76
CA ALA A 353 15.82 16.56 1.51
C ALA A 353 17.10 16.56 0.66
N GLY A 354 17.05 17.17 -0.53
CA GLY A 354 18.16 17.21 -1.49
C GLY A 354 18.59 15.83 -1.99
N VAL A 355 19.84 15.75 -2.42
CA VAL A 355 20.53 14.50 -2.76
C VAL A 355 20.53 13.51 -1.58
N PRO A 356 20.71 13.91 -0.30
CA PRO A 356 20.56 13.00 0.84
C PRO A 356 19.20 12.29 0.86
N GLY A 357 18.10 12.98 0.55
CA GLY A 357 16.77 12.38 0.42
C GLY A 357 16.71 11.24 -0.61
N TRP A 358 17.30 11.44 -1.79
CA TRP A 358 17.40 10.38 -2.80
C TRP A 358 18.32 9.23 -2.37
N LEU A 359 19.42 9.50 -1.67
CA LEU A 359 20.28 8.45 -1.14
C LEU A 359 19.53 7.57 -0.12
N VAL A 360 18.74 8.19 0.76
CA VAL A 360 17.87 7.47 1.71
C VAL A 360 16.82 6.64 0.98
N LEU A 361 16.20 7.19 -0.07
CA LEU A 361 15.29 6.46 -0.95
C LEU A 361 15.95 5.24 -1.58
N VAL A 362 17.10 5.42 -2.25
CA VAL A 362 17.83 4.32 -2.90
C VAL A 362 18.20 3.24 -1.89
N ALA A 363 18.69 3.62 -0.70
CA ALA A 363 19.02 2.68 0.36
C ALA A 363 17.78 1.89 0.83
N CYS A 364 16.61 2.54 0.92
CA CYS A 364 15.37 1.92 1.33
C CYS A 364 14.86 0.92 0.27
N LEU A 365 14.82 1.35 -0.99
CA LEU A 365 14.45 0.51 -2.14
C LEU A 365 15.39 -0.71 -2.25
N TRP A 366 16.69 -0.50 -2.07
CA TRP A 366 17.69 -1.56 -2.06
C TRP A 366 17.46 -2.57 -0.93
N SER A 367 17.12 -2.09 0.27
CA SER A 367 16.80 -2.97 1.39
C SER A 367 15.57 -3.84 1.11
N LEU A 368 14.50 -3.24 0.56
CA LEU A 368 13.30 -3.96 0.16
C LEU A 368 13.58 -4.97 -0.95
N TRP A 369 14.34 -4.60 -1.98
CA TRP A 369 14.73 -5.49 -3.06
C TRP A 369 15.52 -6.70 -2.54
N LYS A 370 16.49 -6.48 -1.64
CA LYS A 370 17.24 -7.58 -1.01
C LYS A 370 16.34 -8.47 -0.17
N ALA A 371 15.42 -7.91 0.62
CA ALA A 371 14.44 -8.68 1.39
C ALA A 371 13.56 -9.54 0.47
N GLN A 372 13.07 -8.95 -0.63
CA GLN A 372 12.24 -9.63 -1.61
C GLN A 372 12.99 -10.75 -2.33
N ARG A 373 14.24 -10.55 -2.73
CA ARG A 373 15.08 -11.60 -3.33
C ARG A 373 15.32 -12.77 -2.38
N ALA A 374 15.65 -12.49 -1.13
CA ALA A 374 15.85 -13.51 -0.12
C ALA A 374 14.55 -14.29 0.14
N LEU A 375 13.43 -13.57 0.30
CA LEU A 375 12.12 -14.17 0.50
C LEU A 375 11.70 -15.04 -0.69
N LYS A 376 11.89 -14.57 -1.93
CA LYS A 376 11.62 -15.34 -3.16
C LYS A 376 12.39 -16.67 -3.15
N ALA A 377 13.69 -16.62 -2.85
CA ALA A 377 14.53 -17.81 -2.84
C ALA A 377 14.05 -18.83 -1.80
N ALA A 378 13.70 -18.37 -0.60
CA ALA A 378 13.18 -19.25 0.46
C ALA A 378 11.80 -19.84 0.12
N VAL A 379 10.88 -19.01 -0.39
CA VAL A 379 9.53 -19.46 -0.79
C VAL A 379 9.57 -20.50 -1.90
N LEU A 380 10.48 -20.34 -2.87
CA LEU A 380 10.63 -21.29 -3.97
C LEU A 380 11.27 -22.62 -3.55
N ARG A 381 12.13 -22.61 -2.52
CA ARG A 381 12.89 -23.79 -2.11
C ARG A 381 12.21 -24.57 -0.98
N THR A 382 11.67 -23.87 0.02
CA THR A 382 11.36 -24.49 1.32
C THR A 382 10.02 -24.11 1.94
N HIS A 383 9.34 -23.08 1.43
CA HIS A 383 8.05 -22.62 1.98
C HIS A 383 6.98 -22.46 0.90
N ALA A 384 6.58 -23.57 0.28
CA ALA A 384 5.58 -23.57 -0.80
C ALA A 384 4.22 -23.00 -0.38
N ASP A 385 3.84 -23.13 0.90
CA ASP A 385 2.60 -22.59 1.48
C ASP A 385 2.58 -21.05 1.53
N LEU A 386 3.75 -20.41 1.51
CA LEU A 386 3.93 -18.97 1.47
C LEU A 386 3.96 -18.40 0.05
N ARG A 387 3.90 -19.24 -1.00
CA ARG A 387 3.98 -18.80 -2.40
C ARG A 387 2.90 -17.79 -2.78
N ILE A 388 1.64 -18.08 -2.46
CA ILE A 388 0.52 -17.18 -2.80
C ILE A 388 0.61 -15.87 -2.00
N PRO A 389 0.76 -15.87 -0.66
CA PRO A 389 1.00 -14.64 0.10
C PRO A 389 2.18 -13.81 -0.42
N TYR A 390 3.31 -14.45 -0.70
CA TYR A 390 4.49 -13.77 -1.23
C TYR A 390 4.20 -13.06 -2.55
N LEU A 391 3.56 -13.74 -3.50
CA LEU A 391 3.22 -13.15 -4.79
C LEU A 391 2.26 -11.97 -4.62
N CYS A 392 1.17 -12.16 -3.87
CA CYS A 392 0.17 -11.11 -3.66
C CYS A 392 0.73 -9.89 -2.94
N PHE A 393 1.54 -10.07 -1.89
CA PHE A 393 2.14 -8.93 -1.17
C PHE A 393 3.23 -8.25 -2.00
N SER A 394 4.04 -9.01 -2.74
CA SER A 394 5.05 -8.45 -3.64
C SER A 394 4.41 -7.59 -4.73
N VAL A 395 3.35 -8.10 -5.36
CA VAL A 395 2.62 -7.36 -6.39
C VAL A 395 1.90 -6.15 -5.78
N GLY A 396 1.33 -6.29 -4.58
CA GLY A 396 0.74 -5.16 -3.85
C GLY A 396 1.73 -4.05 -3.53
N VAL A 397 2.96 -4.38 -3.07
CA VAL A 397 4.04 -3.42 -2.88
C VAL A 397 4.44 -2.76 -4.20
N LEU A 398 4.61 -3.53 -5.26
CA LEU A 398 4.93 -2.97 -6.58
C LEU A 398 3.82 -2.07 -7.12
N ALA A 399 2.55 -2.38 -6.82
CA ALA A 399 1.43 -1.58 -7.28
C ALA A 399 1.35 -0.23 -6.57
N VAL A 400 1.47 -0.17 -5.24
CA VAL A 400 1.53 1.13 -4.52
C VAL A 400 2.75 1.94 -4.93
N MET A 401 3.89 1.29 -5.16
CA MET A 401 5.11 1.94 -5.63
C MET A 401 5.00 2.42 -7.08
N GLY A 402 4.34 1.66 -7.95
CA GLY A 402 4.06 2.07 -9.33
C GLY A 402 3.09 3.26 -9.35
N ASN A 403 2.06 3.24 -8.49
CA ASN A 403 1.14 4.36 -8.31
C ASN A 403 1.88 5.63 -7.83
N ALA A 404 2.84 5.47 -6.92
CA ALA A 404 3.69 6.55 -6.41
C ALA A 404 4.57 7.25 -7.47
N VAL A 405 4.75 6.68 -8.67
CA VAL A 405 5.42 7.36 -9.80
C VAL A 405 4.59 8.55 -10.30
N PHE A 406 3.27 8.48 -10.16
CA PHE A 406 2.33 9.44 -10.73
C PHE A 406 1.64 10.33 -9.69
N HIS A 407 1.96 10.14 -8.40
CA HIS A 407 1.34 10.80 -7.27
C HIS A 407 2.34 11.09 -6.15
N ASN A 408 1.96 11.94 -5.20
CA ASN A 408 2.87 12.50 -4.19
C ASN A 408 3.14 11.59 -2.98
N ALA A 409 2.33 10.54 -2.83
CA ALA A 409 2.42 9.62 -1.72
C ALA A 409 3.20 8.33 -2.08
N GLY A 410 3.76 7.67 -1.08
CA GLY A 410 4.53 6.45 -1.24
C GLY A 410 5.17 6.03 0.07
N ILE A 411 6.36 5.42 0.00
CA ILE A 411 6.99 4.79 1.16
C ILE A 411 7.38 5.77 2.26
N PHE A 412 7.78 6.99 1.90
CA PHE A 412 8.14 8.03 2.87
C PHE A 412 6.97 8.91 3.28
N THR A 413 5.76 8.72 2.76
CA THR A 413 4.58 9.42 3.28
C THR A 413 3.84 8.52 4.27
N PRO A 414 3.02 9.07 5.18
CA PRO A 414 2.19 8.28 6.08
C PRO A 414 1.02 7.58 5.36
N GLU A 415 1.17 7.25 4.08
CA GLU A 415 0.16 6.58 3.27
C GLU A 415 0.04 5.12 3.72
N LEU A 416 -1.19 4.74 4.02
CA LEU A 416 -1.51 3.56 4.81
C LEU A 416 -1.40 2.27 4.01
N ALA A 417 -1.78 2.28 2.74
CA ALA A 417 -1.69 1.11 1.87
C ALA A 417 -0.22 0.71 1.64
N THR A 418 0.65 1.70 1.42
CA THR A 418 2.09 1.49 1.26
C THR A 418 2.70 0.90 2.53
N SER A 419 2.44 1.53 3.68
CA SER A 419 2.91 1.02 4.98
C SER A 419 2.37 -0.39 5.27
N THR A 420 1.11 -0.66 4.91
CA THR A 420 0.48 -1.97 5.08
C THR A 420 1.16 -3.04 4.24
N MET A 421 1.36 -2.80 2.94
CA MET A 421 1.96 -3.76 2.03
C MET A 421 3.42 -4.04 2.37
N VAL A 422 4.19 -3.00 2.73
CA VAL A 422 5.58 -3.13 3.20
C VAL A 422 5.62 -3.94 4.51
N GLY A 423 4.76 -3.62 5.47
CA GLY A 423 4.67 -4.34 6.74
C GLY A 423 4.35 -5.84 6.56
N LEU A 424 3.39 -6.17 5.67
CA LEU A 424 3.04 -7.55 5.35
C LEU A 424 4.17 -8.31 4.64
N LEU A 425 4.89 -7.67 3.71
CA LEU A 425 6.05 -8.25 3.04
C LEU A 425 7.18 -8.54 4.05
N LEU A 426 7.48 -7.60 4.93
CA LEU A 426 8.50 -7.74 5.97
C LEU A 426 8.09 -8.76 7.04
N ALA A 427 6.80 -8.95 7.29
CA ALA A 427 6.29 -10.02 8.13
C ALA A 427 6.62 -11.42 7.55
N LEU A 428 6.45 -11.61 6.24
CA LEU A 428 6.83 -12.86 5.57
C LEU A 428 8.35 -13.07 5.60
N TRP A 429 9.12 -12.02 5.34
CA TRP A 429 10.58 -12.08 5.44
C TRP A 429 11.02 -12.55 6.82
N ARG A 430 10.43 -12.00 7.89
CA ARG A 430 10.72 -12.41 9.27
C ARG A 430 10.32 -13.84 9.58
N GLN A 431 9.16 -14.30 9.09
CA GLN A 431 8.75 -15.69 9.30
C GLN A 431 9.82 -16.64 8.74
N VAL A 432 10.27 -16.40 7.50
CA VAL A 432 11.32 -17.20 6.85
C VAL A 432 12.65 -17.15 7.61
N GLN A 433 13.03 -16.00 8.16
CA GLN A 433 14.28 -15.90 8.95
C GLN A 433 14.20 -16.65 10.29
N ARG A 434 13.01 -16.78 10.88
CA ARG A 434 12.79 -17.47 12.18
C ARG A 434 12.67 -18.97 12.06
N GLU A 435 12.28 -19.46 10.90
CA GLU A 435 12.15 -20.88 10.59
C GLU A 435 13.29 -21.28 9.63
N PRO A 436 14.58 -21.11 9.99
CA PRO A 436 15.66 -21.54 9.14
C PRO A 436 15.54 -23.05 8.95
N VAL A 437 15.63 -23.46 7.70
CA VAL A 437 15.38 -24.83 7.28
C VAL A 437 16.39 -25.72 7.97
N VAL A 438 15.91 -26.57 8.88
CA VAL A 438 16.66 -27.74 9.31
C VAL A 438 16.67 -28.66 8.10
N TRP A 439 17.80 -28.70 7.39
CA TRP A 439 18.06 -29.78 6.46
C TRP A 439 17.93 -31.05 7.27
N ARG A 440 16.84 -31.80 7.08
CA ARG A 440 16.86 -33.22 7.44
C ARG A 440 17.95 -33.78 6.53
N THR A 441 19.16 -33.90 7.07
CA THR A 441 20.13 -34.86 6.57
C THR A 441 19.34 -36.13 6.33
N ALA A 442 19.46 -36.70 5.12
CA ALA A 442 18.83 -37.97 4.81
C ALA A 442 19.04 -38.91 6.00
N PRO A 443 18.03 -39.69 6.42
CA PRO A 443 18.26 -40.70 7.44
C PRO A 443 19.52 -41.45 7.03
N ALA A 444 20.47 -41.55 7.96
CA ALA A 444 21.68 -42.33 7.73
C ALA A 444 21.20 -43.69 7.21
N PRO A 445 21.74 -44.21 6.11
CA PRO A 445 21.41 -45.56 5.68
C PRO A 445 21.63 -46.45 6.89
N ASP A 446 20.58 -47.17 7.31
CA ASP A 446 20.62 -48.06 8.46
C ASP A 446 21.81 -48.99 8.27
N ALA A 447 22.85 -48.75 9.06
CA ALA A 447 24.09 -49.53 9.04
C ALA A 447 23.88 -50.74 9.92
N ASP A 448 22.91 -51.60 9.58
CA ASP A 448 22.65 -52.87 10.26
C ASP A 448 21.85 -53.79 9.31
N GLU A 449 22.50 -54.25 8.22
CA GLU A 449 22.11 -55.51 7.55
C GLU A 449 23.35 -56.15 6.87
N GLU A 450 24.46 -56.22 7.61
CA GLU A 450 25.56 -57.15 7.34
C GLU A 450 25.73 -58.07 8.55
N SER A 451 25.01 -59.20 8.56
CA SER A 451 25.55 -60.47 9.08
C SER A 451 24.59 -61.63 8.79
N GLY A 452 25.05 -62.62 8.01
CA GLY A 452 24.54 -63.98 8.14
C GLY A 452 24.56 -64.81 6.86
N ASP A 453 25.75 -65.29 6.50
CA ASP A 453 25.95 -66.47 5.66
C ASP A 453 25.07 -67.66 6.06
N GLY A 454 24.67 -68.44 5.04
CA GLY A 454 24.21 -69.81 5.20
C GLY A 454 23.84 -70.44 3.85
N PRO A 455 24.80 -71.03 3.11
CA PRO A 455 24.50 -71.94 2.01
C PRO A 455 24.21 -73.34 2.58
N ASP A 456 23.20 -74.02 2.04
CA ASP A 456 23.18 -75.46 1.72
C ASP A 456 21.74 -76.00 1.68
N GLY A 457 21.40 -76.72 0.62
CA GLY A 457 20.17 -77.51 0.59
C GLY A 457 19.52 -77.72 -0.77
N VAL A 458 20.25 -78.33 -1.71
CA VAL A 458 19.68 -79.17 -2.80
C VAL A 458 18.71 -80.18 -2.16
N ALA A 459 17.47 -80.40 -2.64
CA ALA A 459 17.09 -81.39 -3.68
C ALA A 459 15.52 -81.54 -3.73
N PRO A 460 14.93 -82.29 -4.69
CA PRO A 460 13.70 -81.90 -5.41
C PRO A 460 12.51 -82.90 -5.32
N ARG A 461 11.48 -82.62 -6.15
CA ARG A 461 10.30 -83.44 -6.55
C ARG A 461 9.11 -83.39 -5.56
N ALA A 462 7.85 -83.36 -5.99
CA ALA A 462 7.24 -83.86 -7.24
C ALA A 462 6.23 -82.88 -7.86
#